data_AF-A0A645E9I8-F1
#
_entry.id   AF-A0A645E9I8-F1
#
_cell.length_a   1.000
_cell.length_b   1.000
_cell.length_c   1.000
_cell.angle_alpha   90.00
_cell.angle_beta   90.00
_cell.angle_gamma   90.00
#
_symmetry.space_group_name_H-M   'P 1'
#
loop_
_entity.id
_entity.type
_entity.pdbx_description
1 polymer ?
#
loop_
_entity_poly.entity_id
_entity_poly.type
_entity_poly.pdbx_seq_one_letter_code
_entity_poly.pdbx_strand_id
1 'polypeptide(L)' 'MKESGYVTDGDEGLGHVLETYKHFITSERNILKMASEAGDEATVAMMSDYIKEQEKMVWMLVAYNTK' A
#
# COMPACT_ATOMS: atom_id res chain seq x y z
N MET A 1 7.34 10.54 -3.83
CA MET A 1 8.28 9.42 -3.62
C MET A 1 9.44 9.58 -4.57
N LYS A 2 10.69 9.47 -4.09
CA LYS A 2 11.89 9.45 -4.91
C LYS A 2 12.45 8.03 -4.85
N GLU A 3 12.98 7.53 -5.97
CA GLU A 3 13.63 6.22 -6.01
C GLU A 3 14.79 6.17 -5.00
N SER A 4 14.79 5.14 -4.17
CA SER A 4 15.96 4.81 -3.35
C SER A 4 17.01 4.22 -4.29
N GLY A 5 18.26 4.68 -4.18
CA GLY A 5 19.36 4.13 -4.96
C GLY A 5 19.64 2.66 -4.58
N TYR A 6 20.88 2.22 -4.77
CA TYR A 6 21.23 0.85 -4.37
C TYR A 6 21.27 0.71 -2.83
N VAL A 7 20.38 -0.13 -2.28
CA VAL A 7 20.29 -0.45 -0.84
C VAL A 7 20.64 -1.93 -0.64
N THR A 8 21.60 -2.22 0.22
CA THR A 8 22.05 -3.60 0.53
C THR A 8 21.55 -4.11 1.87
N ASP A 9 21.12 -3.20 2.76
CA ASP A 9 20.60 -3.55 4.06
C ASP A 9 19.13 -3.99 3.95
N GLY A 10 18.83 -5.17 4.51
CA GLY A 10 17.51 -5.79 4.39
C GLY A 10 16.44 -5.05 5.16
N ASP A 11 16.76 -4.52 6.34
CA ASP A 11 15.83 -3.82 7.20
C ASP A 11 15.52 -2.42 6.63
N GLU A 12 16.54 -1.72 6.13
CA GLU A 12 16.39 -0.47 5.39
C GLU A 12 15.56 -0.65 4.11
N GLY A 13 15.86 -1.69 3.33
CA GLY A 13 15.11 -2.04 2.13
C GLY A 13 13.63 -2.33 2.44
N LEU A 14 13.37 -3.08 3.51
CA LEU A 14 12.01 -3.36 3.96
C LEU A 14 11.28 -2.10 4.44
N GLY A 15 11.99 -1.19 5.11
CA GLY A 15 11.49 0.12 5.49
C GLY A 15 11.00 0.93 4.28
N HIS A 16 11.80 1.00 3.21
CA HIS A 16 11.41 1.67 1.96
C HIS A 16 10.18 1.04 1.31
N VAL A 17 10.08 -0.30 1.31
CA VAL A 17 8.91 -1.01 0.78
C VAL A 17 7.65 -0.67 1.59
N LEU A 18 7.73 -0.69 2.92
CA LEU A 18 6.61 -0.36 3.79
C LEU A 18 6.16 1.11 3.64
N GLU A 19 7.10 2.04 3.49
CA GLU A 19 6.79 3.45 3.20
C GLU A 19 6.07 3.59 1.85
N THR A 20 6.49 2.81 0.84
CA THR A 20 5.87 2.79 -0.48
C THR A 20 4.44 2.28 -0.44
N TYR A 21 4.19 1.16 0.24
CA TYR A 21 2.83 0.67 0.44
C TYR A 21 1.95 1.72 1.14
N LYS A 22 2.45 2.38 2.19
CA LYS A 22 1.69 3.44 2.88
C LYS A 22 1.29 4.57 1.93
N HIS A 23 2.18 4.99 1.04
CA HIS A 23 1.88 6.05 0.06
C HIS A 23 0.82 5.61 -0.96
N PHE A 24 0.92 4.37 -1.47
CA PHE A 24 -0.06 3.83 -2.41
C PHE A 24 -1.42 3.63 -1.77
N ILE A 25 -1.51 2.94 -0.63
CA ILE A 25 -2.79 2.73 0.08
C ILE A 25 -3.47 4.06 0.38
N THR A 26 -2.73 5.11 0.73
CA THR A 26 -3.30 6.45 0.95
C THR A 26 -3.93 7.01 -0.32
N SER A 27 -3.24 6.90 -1.45
CA SER A 27 -3.72 7.37 -2.75
C SER A 27 -4.91 6.54 -3.24
N GLU A 28 -4.87 5.24 -3.03
CA GLU A 28 -5.92 4.28 -3.37
C GLU A 28 -7.20 4.53 -2.56
N ARG A 29 -7.09 4.87 -1.27
CA ARG A 29 -8.24 5.29 -0.45
C ARG A 29 -8.87 6.58 -0.95
N ASN A 30 -8.08 7.52 -1.49
CA ASN A 30 -8.62 8.72 -2.12
C ASN A 30 -9.37 8.37 -3.42
N ILE A 31 -8.84 7.46 -4.24
CA ILE A 31 -9.52 6.95 -5.44
C ILE A 31 -10.83 6.26 -5.06
N LEU A 32 -10.82 5.38 -4.05
CA LEU A 32 -12.00 4.69 -3.55
C LEU A 32 -13.10 5.67 -3.14
N LYS A 33 -12.72 6.75 -2.44
CA LYS A 33 -13.64 7.82 -2.06
C LYS A 33 -14.24 8.52 -3.27
N MET A 34 -13.41 8.93 -4.24
CA MET A 34 -13.88 9.60 -5.46
C MET A 34 -14.81 8.70 -6.29
N ALA A 35 -14.47 7.41 -6.42
CA ALA A 35 -15.30 6.43 -7.12
C ALA A 35 -16.66 6.25 -6.41
N SER A 36 -16.67 6.19 -5.09
CA SER A 36 -17.90 6.11 -4.29
C SER A 36 -18.77 7.36 -4.46
N GLU A 37 -18.18 8.55 -4.51
CA GLU A 37 -18.90 9.82 -4.74
C GLU A 37 -19.47 9.91 -6.16
N ALA A 38 -18.80 9.29 -7.14
CA ALA A 38 -19.24 9.23 -8.54
C ALA A 38 -20.24 8.11 -8.83
N GLY A 39 -20.52 7.23 -7.88
CA GLY A 39 -21.37 6.05 -8.09
C GLY A 39 -20.74 4.97 -8.98
N ASP A 40 -19.40 4.95 -9.10
CA ASP A 40 -18.66 3.93 -9.86
C ASP A 40 -18.43 2.68 -8.99
N GLU A 41 -19.45 1.83 -8.91
CA GLU A 41 -19.45 0.62 -8.09
C GLU A 41 -18.36 -0.38 -8.49
N ALA A 42 -18.03 -0.46 -9.78
CA ALA A 42 -17.01 -1.38 -10.28
C ALA A 42 -15.61 -1.00 -9.77
N THR A 43 -15.27 0.29 -9.84
CA THR A 43 -14.01 0.79 -9.28
C THR A 43 -13.99 0.67 -7.76
N VAL A 44 -15.11 0.92 -7.08
CA VAL A 44 -15.20 0.74 -5.62
C VAL A 44 -14.91 -0.70 -5.20
N ALA A 45 -15.51 -1.68 -5.86
CA ALA A 45 -15.28 -3.09 -5.58
C ALA A 45 -13.80 -3.47 -5.82
N MET A 46 -13.26 -3.11 -6.99
CA MET A 46 -11.88 -3.40 -7.35
C MET A 46 -10.87 -2.79 -6.37
N MET A 47 -11.04 -1.52 -6.00
CA MET A 47 -10.12 -0.83 -5.10
C MET A 47 -10.22 -1.36 -3.67
N SER A 48 -11.42 -1.73 -3.21
CA SER A 48 -11.60 -2.29 -1.87
C SER A 48 -10.87 -3.62 -1.70
N ASP A 49 -11.01 -4.53 -2.66
CA ASP A 49 -10.33 -5.83 -2.63
C ASP A 49 -8.81 -5.67 -2.76
N TYR A 50 -8.35 -4.75 -3.61
CA TYR A 50 -6.92 -4.50 -3.81
C TYR A 50 -6.26 -3.94 -2.54
N ILE A 51 -6.86 -2.94 -1.90
CA ILE A 51 -6.35 -2.35 -0.65
C ILE A 51 -6.26 -3.42 0.45
N LYS A 52 -7.28 -4.28 0.56
CA LYS A 52 -7.31 -5.36 1.56
C LYS A 52 -6.13 -6.33 1.40
N GLU A 53 -5.83 -6.75 0.17
CA GLU A 53 -4.69 -7.65 -0.06
C GLU A 53 -3.35 -6.95 0.17
N GLN A 54 -3.22 -5.66 -0.14
CA GLN A 54 -2.03 -4.88 0.21
C GLN A 54 -1.86 -4.73 1.73
N GLU A 55 -2.93 -4.47 2.49
CA GLU A 55 -2.88 -4.39 3.96
C GLU A 55 -2.45 -5.72 4.59
N LYS A 56 -2.89 -6.85 4.02
CA LYS A 56 -2.42 -8.18 4.41
C LYS A 56 -0.93 -8.36 4.13
N MET A 57 -0.44 -7.90 2.98
CA MET A 57 1.00 -7.92 2.67
C MET A 57 1.79 -7.08 3.67
N VAL A 58 1.35 -5.84 3.95
CA VAL A 58 1.96 -4.96 4.95
C VAL A 58 1.99 -5.63 6.32
N TRP A 59 0.89 -6.27 6.74
CA TRP A 59 0.84 -7.00 8.01
C TRP A 59 1.88 -8.10 8.09
N MET A 60 2.03 -8.93 7.05
CA MET A 60 3.04 -9.99 7.03
C MET A 60 4.47 -9.43 7.08
N LEU A 61 4.74 -8.34 6.36
CA LEU A 61 6.05 -7.69 6.34
C LEU A 61 6.39 -7.03 7.70
N VAL A 62 5.42 -6.37 8.34
CA VAL A 62 5.58 -5.80 9.68
C VAL A 62 5.81 -6.89 10.72
N ALA A 63 5.07 -8.01 10.65
CA ALA A 63 5.25 -9.14 11.55
C ALA A 63 6.65 -9.77 11.39
N TYR A 64 7.17 -9.83 10.16
CA TYR A 64 8.54 -10.27 9.90
C TYR A 64 9.59 -9.30 10.49
N ASN A 65 9.37 -7.99 10.33
CA ASN A 65 10.28 -6.95 10.78
C ASN A 65 10.27 -6.72 12.30
N THR A 66 9.18 -7.09 12.97
CA THR A 66 9.02 -6.93 14.43
C THR A 66 9.51 -8.21 15.11
N LYS A 67 10.79 -8.26 15.48
CA LYS A 67 11.35 -9.30 16.34
C LYS A 67 11.10 -9.02 17.81
#